data_AF-A0A7H0GME4-F1
#
_entry.id   AF-A0A7H0GME4-F1
#
_cell.length_a   1.000
_cell.length_b   1.000
_cell.length_c   1.000
_cell.angle_alpha   90.00
_cell.angle_beta   90.00
_cell.angle_gamma   90.00
#
_symmetry.space_group_name_H-M   'P 1'
#
loop_
_entity.id
_entity.type
_entity.pdbx_description
1 polymer ?
#
loop_
_entity_poly.entity_id
_entity_poly.type
_entity_poly.pdbx_seq_one_letter_code
_entity_poly.pdbx_strand_id
1 'polypeptide(L)'
;MSAKTFSRDFAQGQTKKLRRMRQPLVMQLSPPSPRNHVARALTLRAASGGAGKHIRSHGAQRRADKVELRKQTVNGHAFDKNRD
;
A
#
# COMPACT_ATOMS: atom_id res chain seq x y z
N MET A 1 16.64 -13.83 -47.07
CA MET A 1 17.13 -12.84 -46.08
C MET A 1 15.95 -12.03 -45.57
N SER A 2 15.63 -12.07 -44.28
CA SER A 2 14.53 -11.28 -43.70
C SER A 2 15.05 -9.89 -43.32
N ALA A 3 14.44 -8.83 -43.86
CA ALA A 3 14.81 -7.45 -43.55
C ALA A 3 14.29 -7.09 -42.15
N LYS A 4 15.18 -6.65 -41.27
CA LYS A 4 14.80 -6.05 -39.98
C LYS A 4 14.25 -4.66 -40.27
N THR A 5 12.93 -4.52 -40.36
CA THR A 5 12.29 -3.22 -40.56
C THR A 5 12.46 -2.38 -39.28
N PHE A 6 13.31 -1.35 -39.33
CA PHE A 6 13.45 -0.39 -38.24
C PHE A 6 12.24 0.55 -38.20
N SER A 7 11.75 0.86 -37.01
CA SER A 7 10.62 1.78 -36.87
C SER A 7 11.04 3.22 -37.21
N ARG A 8 10.10 4.01 -37.73
CA ARG A 8 10.31 5.43 -38.09
C ARG A 8 10.81 6.25 -36.90
N ASP A 9 10.32 5.97 -35.70
CA ASP A 9 10.74 6.63 -34.46
C ASP A 9 12.22 6.31 -34.09
N PHE A 10 12.77 5.16 -34.51
CA PHE A 10 14.19 4.83 -34.33
C PHE A 10 15.06 5.67 -35.26
N ALA A 11 14.67 5.81 -36.53
CA ALA A 11 15.36 6.65 -37.50
C ALA A 11 15.35 8.14 -37.11
N GLN A 12 14.31 8.60 -36.41
CA GLN A 12 14.20 9.97 -35.90
C GLN A 12 14.89 10.21 -34.55
N GLY A 13 15.65 9.24 -34.04
CA GLY A 13 16.39 9.35 -32.78
C GLY A 13 15.52 9.33 -31.51
N GLN A 14 14.22 9.06 -31.63
CA GLN A 14 13.25 9.06 -30.52
C GLN A 14 13.27 7.75 -29.74
N THR A 15 14.46 7.34 -29.29
CA THR A 15 14.69 6.07 -28.59
C THR A 15 13.89 5.94 -27.29
N LYS A 16 13.64 7.06 -26.59
CA LYS A 16 12.82 7.10 -25.37
C LYS A 16 11.37 6.69 -25.63
N LYS A 17 10.80 7.02 -26.80
CA LYS A 17 9.43 6.65 -27.17
C LYS A 17 9.30 5.16 -27.43
N LEU A 18 10.26 4.56 -28.14
CA LEU A 18 10.37 3.10 -28.27
C LEU A 18 10.50 2.41 -26.91
N ARG A 19 11.32 2.96 -25.99
CA ARG A 19 11.53 2.38 -24.67
C ARG A 19 10.29 2.44 -23.78
N ARG A 20 9.45 3.47 -23.92
CA ARG A 20 8.15 3.58 -23.24
C ARG A 20 7.18 2.51 -23.73
N MET A 21 7.15 2.26 -25.03
CA MET A 21 6.34 1.18 -25.61
C MET A 21 6.83 -0.22 -25.20
N ARG A 22 8.14 -0.38 -24.99
CA ARG A 22 8.75 -1.65 -24.54
C ARG A 22 8.72 -1.85 -23.03
N GLN A 23 8.15 -0.93 -22.25
CA GLN A 23 7.98 -1.21 -20.83
C GLN A 23 6.98 -2.36 -20.71
N PRO A 24 7.33 -3.46 -20.01
CA PRO A 24 6.30 -4.41 -19.62
C PRO A 24 5.30 -3.61 -18.79
N LEU A 25 4.04 -3.60 -19.22
CA LEU A 25 2.92 -3.24 -18.36
C LEU A 25 2.93 -4.28 -17.23
N VAL A 26 3.74 -4.03 -16.20
CA VAL A 26 3.76 -4.86 -15.00
C VAL A 26 2.40 -4.65 -14.37
N MET A 27 1.51 -5.60 -14.62
CA MET A 27 0.20 -5.65 -14.00
C MET A 27 0.45 -5.70 -12.49
N GLN A 28 0.20 -4.59 -11.81
CA GLN A 28 0.27 -4.52 -10.35
C GLN A 28 -0.90 -5.32 -9.79
N LEU A 29 -0.73 -6.64 -9.74
CA LEU A 29 -1.70 -7.52 -9.14
C LEU A 29 -1.53 -7.46 -7.63
N SER A 30 -2.64 -7.33 -6.90
CA SER A 30 -2.62 -7.45 -5.45
C SER A 30 -1.98 -8.79 -5.08
N PRO A 31 -1.03 -8.81 -4.12
CA PRO A 31 -0.34 -10.04 -3.78
C PRO A 31 -1.33 -11.14 -3.38
N PRO A 32 -1.09 -12.38 -3.79
CA PRO A 32 -2.01 -13.48 -3.50
C PRO A 32 -2.16 -13.66 -1.98
N SER A 33 -3.38 -14.00 -1.54
CA SER A 33 -3.66 -14.27 -0.13
C SER A 33 -2.68 -15.32 0.42
N PRO A 34 -2.11 -15.12 1.63
CA PRO A 34 -1.15 -16.05 2.19
C PRO A 34 -1.74 -17.47 2.25
N ARG A 35 -0.99 -18.44 1.71
CA ARG A 35 -1.34 -19.87 1.75
C ARG A 35 -1.25 -20.46 3.15
N ASN A 36 -0.45 -19.84 4.02
CA ASN A 36 -0.32 -20.24 5.41
C ASN A 36 -1.43 -19.60 6.25
N HIS A 37 -2.21 -20.42 6.95
CA HIS A 37 -3.30 -19.98 7.82
C HIS A 37 -2.85 -19.03 8.93
N VAL A 38 -1.65 -19.24 9.50
CA VAL A 38 -1.08 -18.36 10.53
C VAL A 38 -0.74 -17.00 9.94
N ALA A 39 -0.11 -16.97 8.77
CA ALA A 39 0.19 -15.72 8.07
C ALA A 39 -1.10 -14.97 7.70
N ARG A 40 -2.14 -15.69 7.24
CA ARG A 40 -3.46 -15.12 6.96
C ARG A 40 -4.10 -14.53 8.23
N ALA A 41 -4.02 -15.23 9.36
CA ALA A 41 -4.54 -14.74 10.64
C ALA A 41 -3.79 -13.48 11.12
N LEU A 42 -2.47 -13.42 10.93
CA LEU A 42 -1.66 -12.24 11.25
C LEU A 42 -2.00 -11.05 10.34
N THR A 43 -2.19 -11.27 9.03
CA THR A 43 -2.61 -10.19 8.11
C THR A 43 -4.01 -9.68 8.44
N LEU A 44 -4.95 -10.57 8.75
CA LEU A 44 -6.30 -10.19 9.16
C LEU A 44 -6.28 -9.45 10.50
N ARG A 45 -5.42 -9.86 11.44
CA ARG A 45 -5.19 -9.18 12.72
C ARG A 45 -4.55 -7.81 12.55
N ALA A 46 -3.68 -7.62 11.56
CA ALA A 46 -3.07 -6.34 11.27
C ALA A 46 -4.04 -5.39 10.55
N ALA A 47 -4.85 -5.92 9.61
CA ALA A 47 -5.82 -5.15 8.84
C ALA A 47 -7.08 -4.80 9.66
N SER A 48 -7.56 -5.73 10.49
CA SER A 48 -8.55 -5.41 11.50
C SER A 48 -7.81 -4.78 12.67
N GLY A 49 -7.89 -3.46 12.85
CA GLY A 49 -7.45 -2.78 14.09
C GLY A 49 -8.19 -3.24 15.37
N GLY A 50 -8.78 -4.44 15.35
CA GLY A 50 -9.62 -5.06 16.36
C GLY A 50 -9.00 -6.31 16.98
N ALA A 51 -7.67 -6.46 17.00
CA ALA A 51 -7.04 -7.41 17.91
C ALA A 51 -7.45 -7.06 19.36
N GLY A 52 -8.41 -7.79 19.92
CA GLY A 52 -9.03 -7.51 21.23
C GLY A 52 -10.40 -6.80 21.20
N LYS A 53 -11.03 -6.61 20.03
CA LYS A 53 -12.42 -6.14 19.90
C LYS A 53 -13.47 -7.25 20.08
N HIS A 54 -13.09 -8.43 20.56
CA HIS A 54 -14.09 -9.48 20.82
C HIS A 54 -14.84 -9.11 22.10
N ILE A 55 -16.11 -8.68 21.93
CA ILE A 55 -17.10 -8.40 22.99
C ILE A 55 -16.56 -7.53 24.13
N ARG A 56 -16.08 -6.33 23.81
CA ARG A 56 -15.80 -5.31 24.84
C ARG A 56 -17.14 -4.80 25.38
N SER A 57 -17.32 -4.85 26.70
CA SER A 57 -18.43 -4.17 27.37
C SER A 57 -18.45 -2.67 27.01
N HIS A 58 -19.61 -2.01 27.09
CA HIS A 58 -19.74 -0.60 26.71
C HIS A 58 -18.68 0.30 27.38
N GLY A 59 -18.32 0.04 28.65
CA GLY A 59 -17.26 0.76 29.35
C GLY A 59 -15.87 0.50 28.78
N ALA A 60 -15.56 -0.73 28.37
CA ALA A 60 -14.30 -1.08 27.73
C ALA A 60 -14.19 -0.51 26.30
N GLN A 61 -15.32 -0.32 25.59
CA GLN A 61 -15.32 0.40 24.32
C GLN A 61 -14.96 1.88 24.52
N ARG A 62 -15.64 2.58 25.44
CA ARG A 62 -15.37 4.00 25.75
C ARG A 62 -13.91 4.26 26.15
N ARG A 63 -13.29 3.35 26.92
CA ARG A 63 -11.87 3.52 27.32
C ARG A 63 -10.91 3.42 26.14
N ALA A 64 -11.12 2.48 25.21
CA ALA A 64 -10.26 2.42 24.04
C ALA A 64 -10.46 3.63 23.12
N ASP A 65 -11.70 4.09 22.96
CA ASP A 65 -12.00 5.25 22.11
C ASP A 65 -11.30 6.52 22.66
N LYS A 66 -11.27 6.69 24.00
CA LYS A 66 -10.47 7.75 24.65
C LYS A 66 -8.97 7.61 24.39
N VAL A 67 -8.44 6.38 24.45
CA VAL A 67 -7.01 6.11 24.22
C VAL A 67 -6.64 6.38 22.77
N GLU A 68 -7.46 5.96 21.81
CA GLU A 68 -7.24 6.24 20.38
C GLU A 68 -7.31 7.74 20.09
N LEU A 69 -8.30 8.45 20.65
CA LEU A 69 -8.39 9.91 20.53
C LEU A 69 -7.13 10.59 21.09
N ARG A 70 -6.65 10.17 22.28
CA ARG A 70 -5.42 10.73 22.87
C ARG A 70 -4.19 10.43 22.03
N LYS A 71 -4.09 9.25 21.41
CA LYS A 71 -2.98 8.93 20.50
C LYS A 71 -3.00 9.83 19.27
N GLN A 72 -4.17 10.06 18.69
CA GLN A 72 -4.32 10.96 17.53
C GLN A 72 -3.97 12.41 17.87
N THR A 73 -4.38 12.91 19.04
CA THR A 73 -4.03 14.28 19.46
C THR A 73 -2.55 14.41 19.79
N VAL A 74 -1.95 13.47 20.50
CA VAL A 74 -0.50 13.48 20.79
C VAL A 74 0.32 13.40 19.49
N ASN A 75 -0.07 12.53 18.56
CA ASN A 75 0.60 12.41 17.26
C ASN A 75 0.38 13.66 16.39
N GLY A 76 -0.81 14.27 16.46
CA GLY A 76 -1.11 15.54 15.79
C GLY A 76 -0.28 16.70 16.34
N HIS A 77 -0.14 16.79 17.67
CA HIS A 77 0.74 17.77 18.32
C HIS A 77 2.23 17.53 18.02
N ALA A 78 2.65 16.28 17.81
CA ALA A 78 4.02 15.95 17.39
C ALA A 78 4.28 16.32 15.92
N PHE A 79 3.25 16.27 15.07
CA PHE A 79 3.34 16.70 13.67
C PHE A 79 3.44 18.24 13.56
N ASP A 80 2.75 18.96 14.44
CA ASP A 80 2.70 20.42 14.44
C ASP A 80 4.02 21.07 14.89
N LYS A 81 4.73 20.49 15.88
CA LYS A 81 6.01 21.02 16.39
C LYS A 81 7.21 20.86 15.47
N ASN A 82 7.12 20.05 14.40
CA ASN A 82 8.21 19.81 13.45
C ASN A 82 8.07 20.66 12.18
N ARG A 83 7.26 21.72 12.23
CA ARG A 83 6.91 22.58 11.09
C ARG A 83 7.46 24.01 11.18
N ASP A 84 8.22 24.32 12.23
CA ASP A 84 8.98 25.55 12.43
C ASP A 84 10.49 25.26 12.33
#